data_AF-A0A7U9XDZ0-F1
#
_entry.id   AF-A0A7U9XDZ0-F1
#
_cell.length_a   1.000
_cell.length_b   1.000
_cell.length_c   1.000
_cell.angle_alpha   90.00
_cell.angle_beta   90.00
_cell.angle_gamma   90.00
#
_symmetry.space_group_name_H-M   'P 1'
#
loop_
_entity.id
_entity.type
_entity.pdbx_description
1 polymer ?
#
loop_
_entity_poly.entity_id
_entity_poly.type
_entity_poly.pdbx_seq_one_letter_code
_entity_poly.pdbx_strand_id
1 'polypeptide(L)'
;MSKNDTGVFQLDNGYWGYRYAIRIDGKSRESKKVKDEFGNPFKTKSSAAKARQQAIMNEKINAATPQVKRPRKKVSEIYNEYCEFGRAGKAYSTIKKQDSLWNNHIKSKFGKRYVDDISVAEINDYLAELYYIENRAYSYTESFLKIFYLIFGQAYSRNYLNAEQYDKLCKNKDTKIHMPIMKIDEDTDIVTSSDEQMITLSEYFTEIAFLGKPLTKPIVKPLGLFFCIFLERMVQFMCYFQSQAVGHYCACCHNCSDYLSTCVPIVVYGGYAVGECDFDFCSYCPCYSDCEEIWVKAVDL
;
A
#
# COMPACT_ATOMS: atom_id res chain seq x y z
N MET A 1 49.14 -27.70 -24.82
CA MET A 1 47.70 -27.36 -24.77
C MET A 1 47.36 -26.97 -23.33
N SER A 2 46.89 -25.74 -23.10
CA SER A 2 46.70 -25.21 -21.74
C SER A 2 45.44 -25.81 -21.09
N LYS A 3 45.52 -26.10 -19.79
CA LYS A 3 44.49 -26.79 -18.99
C LYS A 3 43.22 -25.96 -18.69
N ASN A 4 43.04 -24.79 -19.31
CA ASN A 4 42.01 -23.81 -18.90
C ASN A 4 40.76 -23.71 -19.81
N ASP A 5 40.72 -24.43 -20.94
CA ASP A 5 39.61 -24.33 -21.91
C ASP A 5 38.48 -25.35 -21.69
N THR A 6 38.61 -26.21 -20.67
CA THR A 6 37.64 -27.27 -20.40
C THR A 6 36.27 -26.68 -20.02
N GLY A 7 35.29 -26.85 -20.91
CA GLY A 7 33.92 -26.37 -20.72
C GLY A 7 33.61 -25.03 -21.40
N VAL A 8 34.52 -24.46 -22.20
CA VAL A 8 34.22 -23.31 -23.08
C VAL A 8 34.01 -23.84 -24.51
N PHE A 9 32.94 -23.42 -25.18
CA PHE A 9 32.57 -23.91 -26.51
C PHE A 9 32.10 -22.76 -27.41
N GLN A 10 32.23 -22.96 -28.74
CA GLN A 10 31.72 -22.03 -29.74
C GLN A 10 30.33 -22.49 -30.23
N LEU A 11 29.47 -21.53 -30.56
CA LEU A 11 28.13 -21.74 -31.09
C LEU A 11 28.17 -21.62 -32.62
N ASP A 12 27.13 -22.13 -33.29
CA ASP A 12 27.00 -22.08 -34.76
C ASP A 12 27.01 -20.65 -35.32
N ASN A 13 26.60 -19.67 -34.51
CA ASN A 13 26.60 -18.25 -34.86
C ASN A 13 27.95 -17.54 -34.62
N GLY A 14 29.01 -18.30 -34.28
CA GLY A 14 30.36 -17.78 -34.08
C GLY A 14 30.64 -17.20 -32.69
N TYR A 15 29.62 -16.99 -31.85
CA TYR A 15 29.76 -16.56 -30.46
C TYR A 15 30.20 -17.72 -29.56
N TRP A 16 30.59 -17.39 -28.33
CA TRP A 16 31.10 -18.34 -27.35
C TRP A 16 30.11 -18.56 -26.21
N GLY A 17 30.19 -19.73 -25.58
CA GLY A 17 29.47 -20.08 -24.37
C GLY A 17 30.36 -20.88 -23.44
N TYR A 18 29.92 -21.05 -22.20
CA TYR A 18 30.61 -21.88 -21.24
C TYR A 18 29.67 -22.76 -20.44
N ARG A 19 30.22 -23.86 -19.92
CA ARG A 19 29.60 -24.76 -18.97
C ARG A 19 30.57 -25.06 -17.84
N TYR A 20 30.02 -25.28 -16.65
CA TYR A 20 30.78 -25.78 -15.51
C TYR A 20 29.95 -26.78 -14.73
N ALA A 21 30.66 -27.72 -14.09
CA ALA A 21 30.14 -28.65 -13.11
C ALA A 21 31.08 -28.58 -11.91
N ILE A 22 30.56 -28.24 -10.74
CA ILE A 22 31.33 -28.13 -9.51
C ILE A 22 30.61 -28.88 -8.39
N ARG A 23 31.37 -29.58 -7.55
CA ARG A 23 30.87 -30.15 -6.30
C ARG A 23 31.18 -29.20 -5.17
N ILE A 24 30.15 -28.80 -4.42
CA ILE A 24 30.30 -28.04 -3.18
C ILE A 24 29.46 -28.72 -2.11
N ASP A 25 30.07 -29.01 -0.95
CA ASP A 25 29.44 -29.68 0.20
C ASP A 25 28.66 -30.95 -0.16
N GLY A 26 29.23 -31.78 -1.03
CA GLY A 26 28.65 -33.06 -1.46
C GLY A 26 27.53 -32.96 -2.51
N LYS A 27 27.07 -31.75 -2.88
CA LYS A 27 26.07 -31.53 -3.94
C LYS A 27 26.73 -31.05 -5.24
N SER A 28 26.35 -31.63 -6.38
CA SER A 28 26.83 -31.19 -7.70
C SER A 28 25.95 -30.06 -8.22
N ARG A 29 26.57 -28.95 -8.66
CA ARG A 29 25.90 -27.86 -9.37
C ARG A 29 26.47 -27.76 -10.78
N GLU A 30 25.57 -27.77 -11.75
CA GLU A 30 25.90 -27.70 -13.17
C GLU A 30 25.19 -26.52 -13.81
N SER A 31 25.89 -25.76 -14.64
CA SER A 31 25.30 -24.63 -15.36
C SER A 31 25.94 -24.43 -16.71
N LYS A 32 25.13 -23.98 -17.67
CA LYS A 32 25.53 -23.61 -19.02
C LYS A 32 25.05 -22.18 -19.28
N LYS A 33 25.96 -21.29 -19.67
CA LYS A 33 25.63 -19.90 -20.05
C LYS A 33 26.18 -19.56 -21.42
N VAL A 34 25.37 -18.82 -22.17
CA VAL A 34 25.61 -18.43 -23.57
C VAL A 34 25.70 -16.90 -23.69
N LYS A 35 25.21 -16.18 -22.68
CA LYS A 35 25.17 -14.73 -22.57
C LYS A 35 25.76 -14.29 -21.24
N ASP A 36 26.23 -13.06 -21.19
CA ASP A 36 26.70 -12.40 -19.97
C ASP A 36 25.54 -11.91 -19.08
N GLU A 37 25.87 -11.23 -17.98
CA GLU A 37 24.92 -10.70 -17.00
C GLU A 37 24.01 -9.60 -17.57
N PHE A 38 24.38 -9.00 -18.71
CA PHE A 38 23.63 -7.97 -19.41
C PHE A 38 22.88 -8.52 -20.63
N GLY A 39 22.89 -9.84 -20.83
CA GLY A 39 22.21 -10.51 -21.94
C GLY A 39 22.98 -10.47 -23.28
N ASN A 40 24.22 -9.98 -23.30
CA ASN A 40 25.06 -9.91 -24.49
C ASN A 40 25.79 -11.24 -24.75
N PRO A 41 26.00 -11.65 -26.01
CA PRO A 41 26.75 -12.85 -26.34
C PRO A 41 28.26 -12.67 -26.14
N PHE A 42 28.97 -13.75 -25.77
CA PHE A 42 30.43 -13.70 -25.64
C PHE A 42 31.11 -13.69 -27.00
N LYS A 43 31.78 -12.58 -27.33
CA LYS A 43 32.46 -12.41 -28.63
C LYS A 43 33.75 -13.22 -28.75
N THR A 44 34.40 -13.53 -27.63
CA THR A 44 35.70 -14.20 -27.64
C THR A 44 35.74 -15.38 -26.66
N LYS A 45 36.51 -16.40 -27.00
CA LYS A 45 36.79 -17.55 -26.12
C LYS A 45 37.31 -17.12 -24.75
N SER A 46 38.20 -16.13 -24.72
CA SER A 46 38.76 -15.58 -23.48
C SER A 46 37.70 -14.94 -22.59
N SER A 47 36.74 -14.19 -23.17
CA SER A 47 35.64 -13.61 -22.41
C SER A 47 34.75 -14.68 -21.75
N ALA A 48 34.43 -15.75 -22.49
CA ALA A 48 33.66 -16.88 -21.95
C ALA A 48 34.46 -17.65 -20.88
N ALA A 49 35.77 -17.82 -21.05
CA ALA A 49 36.64 -18.48 -20.06
C ALA A 49 36.75 -17.68 -18.75
N LYS A 50 36.91 -16.35 -18.85
CA LYS A 50 36.93 -15.46 -17.67
C LYS A 50 35.59 -15.45 -16.95
N ALA A 51 34.49 -15.34 -17.69
CA ALA A 51 33.14 -15.41 -17.13
C ALA A 51 32.88 -16.76 -16.42
N ARG A 52 33.37 -17.87 -16.98
CA ARG A 52 33.30 -19.19 -16.33
C ARG A 52 34.07 -19.23 -15.02
N GLN A 53 35.31 -18.74 -15.00
CA GLN A 53 36.13 -18.71 -13.78
C GLN A 53 35.46 -17.89 -12.68
N GLN A 54 34.90 -16.73 -13.06
CA GLN A 54 34.19 -15.86 -12.12
C GLN A 54 32.89 -16.50 -11.61
N ALA A 55 32.12 -17.19 -12.45
CA ALA A 55 30.95 -17.94 -12.03
C ALA A 55 31.29 -19.07 -11.04
N ILE A 56 32.36 -19.81 -11.28
CA ILE A 56 32.84 -20.86 -10.36
C ILE A 56 33.32 -20.24 -9.03
N MET A 57 34.02 -19.12 -9.08
CA MET A 57 34.48 -18.41 -7.88
C MET A 57 33.29 -17.89 -7.07
N ASN A 58 32.28 -17.32 -7.72
CA ASN A 58 31.07 -16.83 -7.06
C ASN A 58 30.29 -17.97 -6.39
N GLU A 59 30.12 -19.12 -7.05
CA GLU A 59 29.49 -20.30 -6.42
C GLU A 59 30.26 -20.79 -5.19
N LYS A 60 31.60 -20.81 -5.25
CA LYS A 60 32.44 -21.18 -4.10
C LYS A 60 32.33 -20.17 -2.95
N ILE A 61 32.34 -18.87 -3.25
CA ILE A 61 32.13 -17.81 -2.26
C ILE A 61 30.74 -17.93 -1.64
N ASN A 62 29.70 -18.12 -2.46
CA ASN A 62 28.32 -18.23 -1.99
C ASN A 62 28.09 -19.46 -1.10
N ALA A 63 28.82 -20.55 -1.33
CA ALA A 63 28.74 -21.74 -0.49
C ALA A 63 29.62 -21.65 0.77
N ALA A 64 30.79 -21.01 0.68
CA ALA A 64 31.66 -20.77 1.83
C ALA A 64 31.13 -19.66 2.77
N THR A 65 30.29 -18.77 2.25
CA THR A 65 29.59 -17.78 3.07
C THR A 65 28.53 -18.52 3.89
N PRO A 66 28.59 -18.52 5.23
CA PRO A 66 27.52 -19.06 6.04
C PRO A 66 26.26 -18.33 5.63
N GLN A 67 25.28 -19.04 5.06
CA GLN A 67 23.94 -18.49 4.93
C GLN A 67 23.49 -18.20 6.36
N VAL A 68 23.60 -16.94 6.77
CA VAL A 68 23.09 -16.48 8.07
C VAL A 68 21.64 -16.92 8.06
N LYS A 69 21.31 -17.92 8.90
CA LYS A 69 19.94 -18.41 9.04
C LYS A 69 19.16 -17.28 9.67
N ARG A 70 18.64 -16.37 8.83
CA ARG A 70 17.82 -15.26 9.26
C ARG A 70 16.53 -15.84 9.82
N PRO A 71 16.07 -15.38 10.98
CA PRO A 71 14.79 -15.81 11.49
C PRO A 71 13.70 -15.36 10.52
N ARG A 72 12.94 -16.34 9.99
CA ARG A 72 11.78 -16.06 9.13
C ARG A 72 10.66 -15.51 10.00
N LYS A 73 10.06 -14.41 9.57
CA LYS A 73 8.99 -13.71 10.29
C LYS A 73 7.77 -13.53 9.41
N LYS A 74 6.60 -13.65 10.02
CA LYS A 74 5.33 -13.37 9.36
C LYS A 74 5.12 -11.86 9.24
N VAL A 75 4.36 -11.44 8.24
CA VAL A 75 4.01 -10.03 8.04
C VAL A 75 3.32 -9.46 9.28
N SER A 76 2.44 -10.23 9.93
CA SER A 76 1.77 -9.77 11.16
C SER A 76 2.74 -9.50 12.31
N GLU A 77 3.77 -10.33 12.45
CA GLU A 77 4.77 -10.16 13.51
C GLU A 77 5.60 -8.91 13.25
N ILE A 78 5.98 -8.68 11.99
CA ILE A 78 6.73 -7.48 11.58
C ILE A 78 5.89 -6.22 11.77
N TYR A 79 4.60 -6.27 11.43
CA TYR A 79 3.70 -5.14 11.63
C TYR A 79 3.53 -4.84 13.12
N ASN A 80 3.35 -5.84 13.98
CA ASN A 80 3.29 -5.65 15.43
C ASN A 80 4.59 -5.04 15.99
N GLU A 81 5.75 -5.53 15.55
CA GLU A 81 7.04 -4.93 15.92
C GLU A 81 7.17 -3.47 15.43
N TYR A 82 6.63 -3.17 14.24
CA TYR A 82 6.52 -1.79 13.78
C TYR A 82 5.58 -0.96 14.68
N CYS A 83 4.47 -1.53 15.16
CA CYS A 83 3.59 -0.85 16.10
C CYS A 83 4.30 -0.44 17.39
N GLU A 84 5.10 -1.34 17.93
CA GLU A 84 5.82 -1.14 19.19
C GLU A 84 7.01 -0.19 19.05
N PHE A 85 7.80 -0.35 17.99
CA PHE A 85 9.11 0.31 17.89
C PHE A 85 9.25 1.30 16.72
N GLY A 86 8.36 1.26 15.73
CA GLY A 86 8.44 2.03 14.49
C GLY A 86 7.50 3.23 14.39
N ARG A 87 6.63 3.44 15.39
CA ARG A 87 5.62 4.51 15.41
C ARG A 87 6.01 5.75 16.21
N ALA A 88 7.13 5.68 16.95
CA ALA A 88 7.60 6.81 17.74
C ALA A 88 7.75 8.06 16.87
N GLY A 89 7.08 9.15 17.25
CA GLY A 89 7.09 10.43 16.52
C GLY A 89 6.06 10.57 15.39
N LYS A 90 5.19 9.58 15.15
CA LYS A 90 4.10 9.72 14.17
C LYS A 90 2.88 10.40 14.79
N ALA A 91 2.25 11.28 14.02
CA ALA A 91 0.98 11.88 14.41
C ALA A 91 -0.11 10.80 14.58
N TYR A 92 -1.04 11.04 15.51
CA TYR A 92 -2.12 10.11 15.83
C TYR A 92 -2.95 9.69 14.61
N SER A 93 -3.35 10.67 13.77
CA SER A 93 -4.11 10.41 12.54
C SER A 93 -3.37 9.49 11.56
N THR A 94 -2.04 9.64 11.46
CA THR A 94 -1.19 8.78 10.64
C THR A 94 -1.16 7.35 11.17
N ILE A 95 -1.05 7.17 12.49
CA ILE A 95 -1.08 5.85 13.13
C ILE A 95 -2.43 5.19 12.89
N LYS A 96 -3.51 5.93 13.10
CA LYS A 96 -4.87 5.45 12.92
C LYS A 96 -5.16 5.00 11.49
N LYS A 97 -4.77 5.81 10.49
CA LYS A 97 -4.88 5.43 9.07
C LYS A 97 -4.11 4.15 8.78
N GLN A 98 -2.90 4.00 9.33
CA GLN A 98 -2.11 2.78 9.16
C GLN A 98 -2.76 1.55 9.78
N ASP A 99 -3.36 1.70 10.96
CA ASP A 99 -4.08 0.62 11.65
C ASP A 99 -5.34 0.21 10.89
N SER A 100 -6.07 1.18 10.33
CA SER A 100 -7.25 0.93 9.50
C SER A 100 -6.91 0.09 8.28
N LEU A 101 -5.95 0.57 7.46
CA LEU A 101 -5.49 -0.13 6.25
C LEU A 101 -4.99 -1.55 6.57
N TRP A 102 -4.26 -1.69 7.67
CA TRP A 102 -3.74 -2.98 8.11
C TRP A 102 -4.86 -3.94 8.52
N ASN A 103 -5.70 -3.55 9.49
CA ASN A 103 -6.64 -4.47 10.11
C ASN A 103 -7.74 -4.92 9.14
N ASN A 104 -8.18 -4.05 8.24
CA ASN A 104 -9.34 -4.32 7.39
C ASN A 104 -8.97 -5.00 6.08
N HIS A 105 -7.80 -4.68 5.53
CA HIS A 105 -7.47 -5.10 4.16
C HIS A 105 -6.23 -5.98 4.09
N ILE A 106 -5.14 -5.57 4.74
CA ILE A 106 -3.84 -6.22 4.53
C ILE A 106 -3.68 -7.46 5.42
N LYS A 107 -4.17 -7.41 6.66
CA LYS A 107 -3.96 -8.47 7.68
C LYS A 107 -4.54 -9.82 7.26
N SER A 108 -5.73 -9.83 6.66
CA SER A 108 -6.41 -11.06 6.24
C SER A 108 -5.63 -11.77 5.12
N LYS A 109 -5.16 -11.02 4.12
CA LYS A 109 -4.50 -11.55 2.92
C LYS A 109 -3.00 -11.84 3.15
N PHE A 110 -2.28 -10.94 3.81
CA PHE A 110 -0.82 -11.02 3.94
C PHE A 110 -0.35 -11.39 5.36
N GLY A 111 -1.15 -11.16 6.39
CA GLY A 111 -0.69 -11.26 7.79
C GLY A 111 -0.09 -12.61 8.18
N LYS A 112 -0.66 -13.71 7.69
CA LYS A 112 -0.19 -15.08 8.00
C LYS A 112 1.03 -15.51 7.19
N ARG A 113 1.37 -14.79 6.12
CA ARG A 113 2.47 -15.15 5.20
C ARG A 113 3.81 -14.70 5.76
N TYR A 114 4.87 -15.39 5.34
CA TYR A 114 6.24 -14.96 5.62
C TYR A 114 6.64 -13.83 4.68
N VAL A 115 7.40 -12.87 5.21
CA VAL A 115 7.78 -11.66 4.46
C VAL A 115 8.68 -11.94 3.25
N ASP A 116 9.50 -12.99 3.34
CA ASP A 116 10.43 -13.42 2.29
C ASP A 116 9.76 -14.24 1.17
N ASP A 117 8.52 -14.69 1.38
CA ASP A 117 7.71 -15.39 0.37
C ASP A 117 6.87 -14.43 -0.48
N ILE A 118 6.87 -13.13 -0.19
CA ILE A 118 6.06 -12.14 -0.91
C ILE A 118 6.84 -11.66 -2.13
N SER A 119 6.21 -11.79 -3.30
CA SER A 119 6.79 -11.31 -4.55
C SER A 119 6.33 -9.90 -4.90
N VAL A 120 7.12 -9.21 -5.72
CA VAL A 120 6.75 -7.90 -6.28
C VAL A 120 5.42 -7.98 -7.04
N ALA A 121 5.30 -8.99 -7.91
CA ALA A 121 4.12 -9.18 -8.75
C ALA A 121 2.85 -9.28 -7.90
N GLU A 122 2.91 -10.04 -6.80
CA GLU A 122 1.77 -10.23 -5.91
C GLU A 122 1.29 -8.91 -5.27
N ILE A 123 2.20 -8.02 -4.90
CA ILE A 123 1.84 -6.69 -4.39
C ILE A 123 1.26 -5.81 -5.50
N ASN A 124 1.88 -5.82 -6.68
CA ASN A 124 1.40 -5.02 -7.81
C ASN A 124 0.01 -5.47 -8.27
N ASP A 125 -0.23 -6.79 -8.35
CA ASP A 125 -1.52 -7.39 -8.68
C ASP A 125 -2.58 -7.01 -7.64
N TYR A 126 -2.22 -7.03 -6.36
CA TYR A 126 -3.12 -6.59 -5.29
C TYR A 126 -3.48 -5.10 -5.40
N LEU A 127 -2.49 -4.22 -5.66
CA LEU A 127 -2.77 -2.80 -5.84
C LEU A 127 -3.61 -2.54 -7.11
N ALA A 128 -3.39 -3.32 -8.17
CA ALA A 128 -4.17 -3.25 -9.40
C ALA A 128 -5.62 -3.73 -9.17
N GLU A 129 -5.82 -4.78 -8.37
CA GLU A 129 -7.15 -5.25 -7.95
C GLU A 129 -7.91 -4.15 -7.19
N LEU A 130 -7.28 -3.55 -6.16
CA LEU A 130 -7.87 -2.44 -5.40
C LEU A 130 -8.28 -1.26 -6.32
N TYR A 131 -7.44 -0.93 -7.29
CA TYR A 131 -7.64 0.25 -8.13
C TYR A 131 -8.61 0.03 -9.30
N TYR A 132 -8.41 -1.04 -10.07
CA TYR A 132 -9.17 -1.28 -11.29
C TYR A 132 -10.42 -2.11 -11.07
N ILE A 133 -10.43 -3.01 -10.09
CA ILE A 133 -11.55 -3.95 -9.85
C ILE A 133 -12.45 -3.42 -8.74
N GLU A 134 -11.88 -3.05 -7.59
CA GLU A 134 -12.65 -2.46 -6.49
C GLU A 134 -12.95 -0.96 -6.70
N ASN A 135 -12.38 -0.37 -7.76
CA ASN A 135 -12.59 1.02 -8.17
C ASN A 135 -12.30 2.05 -7.08
N ARG A 136 -11.31 1.78 -6.21
CA ARG A 136 -10.86 2.73 -5.19
C ARG A 136 -10.11 3.89 -5.81
N ALA A 137 -10.12 5.04 -5.13
CA ALA A 137 -9.36 6.21 -5.57
C ALA A 137 -7.85 5.92 -5.66
N TYR A 138 -7.16 6.58 -6.60
CA TYR A 138 -5.72 6.42 -6.81
C TYR A 138 -4.91 6.82 -5.56
N SER A 139 -5.24 7.98 -4.97
CA SER A 139 -4.62 8.49 -3.73
C SER A 139 -4.86 7.57 -2.54
N TYR A 140 -5.99 6.86 -2.54
CA TYR A 140 -6.31 5.89 -1.51
C TYR A 140 -5.50 4.61 -1.67
N THR A 141 -5.46 4.07 -2.88
CA THR A 141 -4.62 2.91 -3.24
C THR A 141 -3.14 3.16 -2.94
N GLU A 142 -2.65 4.38 -3.14
CA GLU A 142 -1.29 4.79 -2.78
C GLU A 142 -0.97 4.62 -1.28
N SER A 143 -1.99 4.72 -0.44
CA SER A 143 -1.83 4.52 0.99
C SER A 143 -1.48 3.07 1.33
N PHE A 144 -1.99 2.09 0.58
CA PHE A 144 -1.64 0.67 0.72
C PHE A 144 -0.18 0.41 0.33
N LEU A 145 0.26 0.97 -0.79
CA LEU A 145 1.65 0.92 -1.23
C LEU A 145 2.60 1.41 -0.13
N LYS A 146 2.26 2.54 0.52
CA LYS A 146 3.03 3.10 1.64
C LYS A 146 3.11 2.14 2.84
N ILE A 147 2.06 1.37 3.14
CA ILE A 147 2.10 0.34 4.19
C ILE A 147 3.09 -0.78 3.85
N PHE A 148 3.11 -1.26 2.61
CA PHE A 148 4.06 -2.29 2.20
C PHE A 148 5.51 -1.82 2.32
N TYR A 149 5.81 -0.57 1.93
CA TYR A 149 7.12 0.02 2.16
C TYR A 149 7.50 0.08 3.65
N LEU A 150 6.56 0.41 4.53
CA LEU A 150 6.80 0.40 5.98
C LEU A 150 7.13 -1.00 6.49
N ILE A 151 6.36 -2.01 6.09
CA ILE A 151 6.57 -3.41 6.48
C ILE A 151 7.94 -3.90 6.00
N PHE A 152 8.27 -3.70 4.72
CA PHE A 152 9.54 -4.15 4.16
C PHE A 152 10.73 -3.37 4.73
N GLY A 153 10.57 -2.07 5.00
CA GLY A 153 11.58 -1.25 5.68
C GLY A 153 11.85 -1.75 7.11
N GLN A 154 10.78 -2.08 7.86
CA GLN A 154 10.91 -2.67 9.19
C GLN A 154 11.62 -4.02 9.13
N ALA A 155 11.21 -4.90 8.19
CA ALA A 155 11.80 -6.21 8.01
C ALA A 155 13.30 -6.14 7.66
N TYR A 156 13.68 -5.20 6.80
CA TYR A 156 15.08 -4.97 6.41
C TYR A 156 15.91 -4.45 7.60
N SER A 157 15.43 -3.42 8.30
CA SER A 157 16.16 -2.84 9.45
C SER A 157 16.38 -3.82 10.60
N ARG A 158 15.50 -4.82 10.76
CA ARG A 158 15.61 -5.90 11.75
C ARG A 158 16.28 -7.18 11.22
N ASN A 159 16.89 -7.13 10.04
CA ASN A 159 17.61 -8.23 9.38
C ASN A 159 16.74 -9.45 8.96
N TYR A 160 15.42 -9.32 8.89
CA TYR A 160 14.52 -10.37 8.39
C TYR A 160 14.52 -10.47 6.86
N LEU A 161 14.83 -9.38 6.15
CA LEU A 161 15.06 -9.37 4.70
C LEU A 161 16.53 -9.09 4.38
N ASN A 162 17.04 -9.75 3.35
CA ASN A 162 18.37 -9.46 2.83
C ASN A 162 18.37 -8.23 1.90
N ALA A 163 19.56 -7.67 1.65
CA ALA A 163 19.71 -6.46 0.85
C ALA A 163 19.20 -6.66 -0.59
N GLU A 164 19.47 -7.81 -1.20
CA GLU A 164 19.03 -8.11 -2.57
C GLU A 164 17.49 -8.19 -2.69
N GLN A 165 16.84 -8.86 -1.74
CA GLN A 165 15.38 -8.95 -1.63
C GLN A 165 14.77 -7.57 -1.39
N TYR A 166 15.31 -6.80 -0.45
CA TYR A 166 14.83 -5.45 -0.16
C TYR A 166 15.02 -4.51 -1.36
N ASP A 167 16.17 -4.56 -2.03
CA ASP A 167 16.48 -3.73 -3.18
C ASP A 167 15.55 -4.08 -4.35
N LYS A 168 15.30 -5.37 -4.58
CA LYS A 168 14.30 -5.83 -5.56
C LYS A 168 12.90 -5.31 -5.24
N LEU A 169 12.45 -5.40 -3.99
CA LEU A 169 11.11 -4.97 -3.58
C LEU A 169 10.96 -3.44 -3.60
N CYS A 170 11.99 -2.69 -3.22
CA CYS A 170 11.83 -1.28 -2.84
C CYS A 170 12.68 -0.27 -3.63
N LYS A 171 13.84 -0.66 -4.19
CA LYS A 171 14.80 0.30 -4.78
C LYS A 171 14.96 0.18 -6.28
N ASN A 172 15.04 -1.03 -6.81
CA ASN A 172 15.32 -1.28 -8.22
C ASN A 172 14.21 -0.70 -9.09
N LYS A 173 14.54 0.24 -9.98
CA LYS A 173 13.55 0.98 -10.77
C LYS A 173 12.61 0.09 -11.58
N ASP A 174 13.14 -1.01 -12.12
CA ASP A 174 12.40 -1.91 -13.01
C ASP A 174 11.59 -2.97 -12.26
N THR A 175 11.88 -3.21 -10.98
CA THR A 175 11.32 -4.34 -10.23
C THR A 175 10.71 -3.97 -8.89
N LYS A 176 10.83 -2.73 -8.42
CA LYS A 176 10.19 -2.32 -7.17
C LYS A 176 8.67 -2.38 -7.27
N ILE A 177 8.01 -2.58 -6.13
CA ILE A 177 6.57 -2.38 -6.02
C ILE A 177 6.23 -0.94 -6.42
N HIS A 178 5.10 -0.74 -7.10
CA HIS A 178 4.71 0.56 -7.59
C HIS A 178 3.18 0.69 -7.71
N MET A 179 2.71 1.93 -7.87
CA MET A 179 1.32 2.20 -8.16
C MET A 179 0.92 1.65 -9.54
N PRO A 180 -0.32 1.16 -9.70
CA PRO A 180 -0.90 0.94 -11.03
C PRO A 180 -0.85 2.22 -11.87
N ILE A 181 -0.93 2.07 -13.20
CA ILE A 181 -1.06 3.23 -14.10
C ILE A 181 -2.37 3.96 -13.78
N MET A 182 -2.33 5.29 -13.70
CA MET A 182 -3.54 6.09 -13.43
C MET A 182 -4.51 6.00 -14.63
N LYS A 183 -5.80 5.85 -14.35
CA LYS A 183 -6.88 5.92 -15.34
C LYS A 183 -6.93 7.31 -15.97
N ILE A 184 -7.26 7.37 -17.26
CA ILE A 184 -7.22 8.61 -18.04
C ILE A 184 -8.33 9.59 -17.64
N ASP A 185 -9.43 9.06 -17.09
CA ASP A 185 -10.64 9.78 -16.70
C ASP A 185 -10.70 10.12 -15.20
N GLU A 186 -9.67 9.79 -14.42
CA GLU A 186 -9.64 10.13 -13.00
C GLU A 186 -9.14 11.56 -12.81
N ASP A 187 -10.07 12.43 -12.41
CA ASP A 187 -9.77 13.81 -12.05
C ASP A 187 -9.31 13.85 -10.59
N THR A 188 -8.06 14.25 -10.38
CA THR A 188 -7.49 14.47 -9.03
C THR A 188 -7.48 15.93 -8.62
N ASP A 189 -7.99 16.83 -9.46
CA ASP A 189 -7.93 18.25 -9.20
C ASP A 189 -8.92 18.66 -8.11
N ILE A 190 -8.42 19.44 -7.15
CA ILE A 190 -9.27 20.02 -6.12
C ILE A 190 -10.06 21.15 -6.78
N VAL A 191 -11.34 20.92 -7.06
CA VAL A 191 -12.23 21.96 -7.56
C VAL A 191 -12.52 22.95 -6.43
N THR A 192 -12.10 24.20 -6.62
CA THR A 192 -12.43 25.29 -5.70
C THR A 192 -13.73 25.97 -6.15
N SER A 193 -14.58 26.32 -5.19
CA SER A 193 -15.80 27.09 -5.48
C SER A 193 -15.46 28.58 -5.63
N SER A 194 -16.09 29.24 -6.58
CA SER A 194 -16.00 30.70 -6.75
C SER A 194 -16.73 31.43 -5.61
N ASP A 195 -16.38 32.70 -5.38
CA ASP A 195 -17.03 33.54 -4.35
C ASP A 195 -18.55 33.62 -4.56
N GLU A 196 -19.02 33.69 -5.80
CA GLU A 196 -20.44 33.71 -6.16
C GLU A 196 -21.15 32.40 -5.80
N GLN A 197 -20.50 31.25 -6.03
CA GLN A 197 -20.99 29.94 -5.62
C GLN A 197 -21.00 29.81 -4.08
N MET A 198 -19.99 30.36 -3.40
CA MET A 198 -19.93 30.37 -1.94
C MET A 198 -21.01 31.26 -1.32
N ILE A 199 -21.33 32.40 -1.93
CA ILE A 199 -22.46 33.26 -1.52
C ILE A 199 -23.77 32.52 -1.73
N THR A 200 -23.97 31.88 -2.88
CA THR A 200 -25.16 31.08 -3.17
C THR A 200 -25.34 29.95 -2.16
N LEU A 201 -24.26 29.24 -1.82
CA LEU A 201 -24.26 28.21 -0.78
C LEU A 201 -24.61 28.80 0.59
N SER A 202 -24.02 29.94 0.96
CA SER A 202 -24.28 30.65 2.21
C SER A 202 -25.75 31.08 2.34
N GLU A 203 -26.32 31.67 1.29
CA GLU A 203 -27.72 32.07 1.23
C GLU A 203 -28.64 30.85 1.34
N TYR A 204 -28.35 29.77 0.60
CA TYR A 204 -29.07 28.50 0.70
C TYR A 204 -29.08 27.95 2.14
N PHE A 205 -27.94 27.93 2.84
CA PHE A 205 -27.88 27.47 4.22
C PHE A 205 -28.57 28.44 5.20
N THR A 206 -28.58 29.74 4.91
CA THR A 206 -29.22 30.76 5.74
C THR A 206 -30.75 30.71 5.63
N GLU A 207 -31.29 30.57 4.42
CA GLU A 207 -32.74 30.41 4.18
C GLU A 207 -33.29 29.14 4.84
N ILE A 208 -32.52 28.05 4.84
CA ILE A 208 -32.89 26.78 5.47
C ILE A 208 -32.89 26.89 7.01
N ALA A 209 -31.90 27.58 7.58
CA ALA A 209 -31.85 27.85 9.02
C ALA A 209 -33.00 28.75 9.49
N PHE A 210 -33.43 29.71 8.66
CA PHE A 210 -34.53 30.62 8.99
C PHE A 210 -35.92 29.97 8.88
N LEU A 211 -36.08 28.97 8.02
CA LEU A 211 -37.36 28.27 7.79
C LEU A 211 -37.59 27.06 8.70
N GLY A 212 -36.61 26.63 9.49
CA GLY A 212 -36.76 25.50 10.42
C GLY A 212 -37.18 24.18 9.76
N LYS A 213 -37.02 24.05 8.43
CA LYS A 213 -37.45 22.89 7.66
C LYS A 213 -36.27 21.94 7.44
N PRO A 214 -36.33 20.68 7.90
CA PRO A 214 -35.30 19.70 7.61
C PRO A 214 -35.25 19.39 6.11
N LEU A 215 -34.04 19.27 5.58
CA LEU A 215 -33.76 18.83 4.21
C LEU A 215 -34.20 17.37 4.01
N THR A 216 -35.47 17.14 3.71
CA THR A 216 -35.97 15.84 3.23
C THR A 216 -36.68 16.05 1.89
N LYS A 217 -35.95 15.85 0.79
CA LYS A 217 -36.55 15.24 -0.40
C LYS A 217 -35.91 13.86 -0.53
N PRO A 218 -36.71 12.78 -0.61
CA PRO A 218 -36.17 11.44 -0.73
C PRO A 218 -35.52 11.32 -2.10
N ILE A 219 -34.20 11.42 -2.15
CA ILE A 219 -33.47 10.73 -3.21
C ILE A 219 -33.70 9.25 -2.93
N VAL A 220 -34.33 8.60 -3.89
CA VAL A 220 -34.69 7.19 -3.81
C VAL A 220 -33.40 6.38 -3.58
N LYS A 221 -33.26 5.87 -2.35
CA LYS A 221 -32.23 4.97 -1.79
C LYS A 221 -30.87 5.62 -1.43
N PRO A 222 -30.25 5.20 -0.31
CA PRO A 222 -29.35 6.04 0.45
C PRO A 222 -27.90 5.92 -0.05
N LEU A 223 -27.33 7.05 -0.44
CA LEU A 223 -25.89 7.27 -0.46
C LEU A 223 -25.66 8.52 0.41
N GLY A 224 -25.18 8.31 1.63
CA GLY A 224 -25.06 9.35 2.65
C GLY A 224 -24.16 10.50 2.19
N LEU A 225 -24.63 11.74 2.35
CA LEU A 225 -23.87 12.95 2.05
C LEU A 225 -23.03 13.40 3.25
N PHE A 226 -21.76 13.71 3.00
CA PHE A 226 -20.85 14.38 3.92
C PHE A 226 -20.48 15.77 3.39
N PHE A 227 -20.46 16.78 4.26
CA PHE A 227 -19.83 18.08 3.95
C PHE A 227 -19.24 18.70 5.21
N CYS A 228 -18.06 19.31 5.09
CA CYS A 228 -17.35 19.97 6.19
C CYS A 228 -17.25 21.48 5.91
N ILE A 229 -17.61 22.29 6.90
CA ILE A 229 -17.58 23.76 6.81
C ILE A 229 -16.41 24.28 7.66
N PHE A 230 -15.63 25.21 7.12
CA PHE A 230 -14.60 25.95 7.85
C PHE A 230 -15.21 27.23 8.43
N LEU A 231 -15.27 27.33 9.76
CA LEU A 231 -15.76 28.53 10.43
C LEU A 231 -14.58 29.40 10.88
N GLU A 232 -14.33 30.49 10.16
CA GLU A 232 -13.18 31.40 10.36
C GLU A 232 -13.10 32.00 11.78
N ARG A 233 -14.18 31.94 12.57
CA ARG A 233 -14.21 32.52 13.92
C ARG A 233 -13.77 31.59 15.06
N MET A 234 -13.58 30.29 14.85
CA MET A 234 -13.24 29.36 15.95
C MET A 234 -12.23 28.26 15.64
N VAL A 235 -11.44 28.34 14.55
CA VAL A 235 -10.40 27.34 14.21
C VAL A 235 -10.88 25.89 14.44
N GLN A 236 -12.09 25.59 13.97
CA GLN A 236 -12.72 24.27 14.11
C GLN A 236 -13.38 23.87 12.80
N PHE A 237 -13.19 22.61 12.40
CA PHE A 237 -13.88 21.97 11.29
C PHE A 237 -15.16 21.32 11.83
N MET A 238 -16.31 21.61 11.22
CA MET A 238 -17.58 20.94 11.57
C MET A 238 -18.11 20.22 10.35
N CYS A 239 -18.20 18.90 10.44
CA CYS A 239 -18.75 18.07 9.37
C CYS A 239 -20.19 17.66 9.69
N TYR A 240 -21.00 17.43 8.68
CA TYR A 240 -22.40 17.05 8.78
C TYR A 240 -22.67 15.72 8.07
N PHE A 241 -23.54 14.89 8.65
CA PHE A 241 -24.11 13.66 8.07
C PHE A 241 -25.62 13.74 8.29
N GLN A 242 -26.48 13.38 7.33
CA GLN A 242 -27.95 13.35 7.49
C GLN A 242 -28.55 14.50 8.35
N SER A 243 -28.21 15.76 8.02
CA SER A 243 -28.79 16.95 8.66
C SER A 243 -28.54 17.16 10.17
N GLN A 244 -27.56 16.49 10.77
CA GLN A 244 -27.00 16.88 12.07
C GLN A 244 -25.48 16.98 11.97
N ALA A 245 -24.88 17.77 12.86
CA ALA A 245 -23.43 17.79 12.96
C ALA A 245 -22.96 16.34 13.20
N VAL A 246 -21.88 15.92 12.54
CA VAL A 246 -21.19 14.65 12.81
C VAL A 246 -20.84 14.59 14.30
N GLY A 247 -20.60 15.73 14.95
CA GLY A 247 -20.50 15.83 16.40
C GLY A 247 -21.73 15.36 17.18
N HIS A 248 -22.95 15.47 16.64
CA HIS A 248 -24.20 14.96 17.24
C HIS A 248 -24.45 13.47 16.93
N TYR A 249 -24.12 13.00 15.73
CA TYR A 249 -24.20 11.57 15.38
C TYR A 249 -23.09 10.74 16.05
N CYS A 250 -21.93 11.34 16.32
CA CYS A 250 -20.76 10.74 16.95
C CYS A 250 -20.66 11.07 18.46
N ALA A 251 -21.76 11.53 19.07
CA ALA A 251 -21.82 11.92 20.49
C ALA A 251 -22.56 10.94 21.40
N CYS A 252 -22.84 9.70 21.00
CA CYS A 252 -23.43 8.75 21.95
C CYS A 252 -22.53 8.51 23.19
N CYS A 253 -21.22 8.76 23.09
CA CYS A 253 -20.31 8.70 24.24
C CYS A 253 -19.52 9.99 24.53
N HIS A 254 -19.67 11.06 23.73
CA HIS A 254 -18.87 12.30 23.79
C HIS A 254 -17.32 12.10 23.72
N ASN A 255 -16.84 10.88 23.46
CA ASN A 255 -15.42 10.50 23.52
C ASN A 255 -14.78 10.18 22.15
N CYS A 256 -15.54 10.14 21.05
CA CYS A 256 -15.02 9.77 19.74
C CYS A 256 -15.03 10.95 18.76
N SER A 257 -13.90 11.65 18.63
CA SER A 257 -13.65 12.72 17.64
C SER A 257 -13.29 12.20 16.24
N ASP A 258 -13.53 10.92 15.99
CA ASP A 258 -12.52 10.10 15.33
C ASP A 258 -12.91 9.63 13.92
N TYR A 259 -14.17 9.80 13.53
CA TYR A 259 -14.69 9.36 12.25
C TYR A 259 -14.06 10.10 11.05
N LEU A 260 -13.75 11.39 11.21
CA LEU A 260 -13.29 12.27 10.12
C LEU A 260 -11.79 12.19 9.83
N SER A 261 -11.00 11.63 10.74
CA SER A 261 -9.53 11.59 10.59
C SER A 261 -9.04 10.47 9.65
N THR A 262 -9.94 9.58 9.21
CA THR A 262 -9.58 8.37 8.45
C THR A 262 -10.18 8.32 7.04
N CYS A 263 -11.19 9.14 6.73
CA CYS A 263 -11.74 9.23 5.39
C CYS A 263 -10.82 10.05 4.48
N VAL A 264 -10.50 9.55 3.28
CA VAL A 264 -9.92 10.40 2.22
C VAL A 264 -11.09 11.09 1.52
N PRO A 265 -11.22 12.44 1.58
CA PRO A 265 -12.26 13.13 0.84
C PRO A 265 -11.96 13.02 -0.66
N ILE A 266 -12.87 12.41 -1.40
CA ILE A 266 -12.96 12.42 -2.86
C ILE A 266 -13.99 13.48 -3.23
N VAL A 267 -13.60 14.53 -3.94
CA VAL A 267 -14.57 15.47 -4.50
C VAL A 267 -15.10 14.85 -5.79
N VAL A 268 -16.39 14.55 -5.85
CA VAL A 268 -17.02 14.02 -7.06
C VAL A 268 -18.01 15.06 -7.58
N TYR A 269 -18.02 15.21 -8.91
CA TYR A 269 -18.88 16.07 -9.74
C TYR A 269 -20.12 16.63 -9.04
N GLY A 270 -20.25 17.96 -9.02
CA GLY A 270 -21.41 18.67 -8.49
C GLY A 270 -21.21 19.36 -7.13
N GLY A 271 -19.96 19.48 -6.65
CA GLY A 271 -19.64 20.21 -5.42
C GLY A 271 -19.77 19.40 -4.12
N TYR A 272 -19.81 18.07 -4.21
CA TYR A 272 -19.92 17.18 -3.05
C TYR A 272 -18.59 16.53 -2.69
N ALA A 273 -18.28 16.46 -1.40
CA ALA A 273 -17.15 15.71 -0.86
C ALA A 273 -17.63 14.33 -0.39
N VAL A 274 -17.26 13.28 -1.10
CA VAL A 274 -17.52 11.88 -0.76
C VAL A 274 -16.23 11.28 -0.19
N GLY A 275 -16.22 10.88 1.07
CA GLY A 275 -15.05 10.21 1.65
C GLY A 275 -15.07 8.70 1.44
N GLU A 276 -14.01 8.11 0.90
CA GLU A 276 -13.79 6.66 1.04
C GLU A 276 -13.22 6.39 2.44
N CYS A 277 -13.89 5.52 3.21
CA CYS A 277 -13.48 5.14 4.56
C CYS A 277 -13.44 3.62 4.70
N ASP A 278 -12.34 3.09 5.25
CA ASP A 278 -12.16 1.65 5.47
C ASP A 278 -12.94 1.11 6.68
N PHE A 279 -13.49 1.97 7.56
CA PHE A 279 -14.13 1.55 8.81
C PHE A 279 -15.50 2.19 9.05
N ASP A 280 -16.47 1.33 9.39
CA ASP A 280 -17.61 1.72 10.20
C ASP A 280 -17.16 1.71 11.68
N PHE A 281 -16.64 2.84 12.15
CA PHE A 281 -15.91 2.96 13.43
C PHE A 281 -16.73 2.59 14.68
N CYS A 282 -18.04 2.39 14.54
CA CYS A 282 -18.90 2.07 15.66
C CYS A 282 -18.58 0.67 16.22
N SER A 283 -18.24 -0.32 15.38
CA SER A 283 -18.14 -1.74 15.78
C SER A 283 -16.98 -2.13 16.71
N TYR A 284 -16.04 -1.22 16.94
CA TYR A 284 -14.90 -1.41 17.86
C TYR A 284 -15.00 -0.50 19.09
N CYS A 285 -16.08 0.28 19.20
CA CYS A 285 -16.36 1.08 20.37
C CYS A 285 -16.80 0.15 21.53
N PRO A 286 -16.25 0.29 22.75
CA PRO A 286 -16.76 -0.42 23.93
C PRO A 286 -18.24 -0.13 24.22
N CYS A 287 -18.76 0.98 23.70
CA CYS A 287 -20.16 1.41 23.80
C CYS A 287 -20.99 1.05 22.55
N TYR A 288 -20.48 0.19 21.66
CA TYR A 288 -21.12 -0.15 20.39
C TYR A 288 -22.52 -0.72 20.57
N SER A 289 -22.72 -1.64 21.52
CA SER A 289 -24.02 -2.26 21.81
C SER A 289 -25.10 -1.21 22.12
N ASP A 290 -24.73 -0.17 22.87
CA ASP A 290 -25.64 0.88 23.30
C ASP A 290 -25.93 1.87 22.16
N CYS A 291 -24.99 2.02 21.23
CA CYS A 291 -25.14 2.84 20.03
C CYS A 291 -25.96 2.12 18.95
N GLU A 292 -25.77 0.81 18.77
CA GLU A 292 -26.51 -0.04 17.82
C GLU A 292 -28.02 0.00 18.09
N GLU A 293 -28.42 -0.07 19.36
CA GLU A 293 -29.83 -0.02 19.77
C GLU A 293 -30.50 1.35 19.48
N ILE A 294 -29.71 2.42 19.42
CA ILE A 294 -30.14 3.78 19.06
C ILE A 294 -30.20 3.94 17.54
N TRP A 295 -29.21 3.39 16.82
CA TRP A 295 -29.19 3.40 15.34
C TRP A 295 -30.35 2.62 14.74
N VAL A 296 -30.67 1.44 15.27
CA VAL A 296 -31.84 0.66 14.82
C VAL A 296 -33.13 1.47 14.94
N LYS A 297 -33.29 2.26 16.00
CA LYS A 297 -34.45 3.13 16.20
C LYS A 297 -34.47 4.37 15.30
N ALA A 298 -33.31 4.83 14.83
CA ALA A 298 -33.18 6.00 13.97
C ALA A 298 -33.35 5.69 12.46
N VAL A 299 -33.11 4.43 12.05
CA VAL A 299 -33.26 3.97 10.66
C VAL A 299 -34.69 3.53 10.34
N ASP A 300 -35.51 3.26 11.37
CA ASP A 300 -36.95 2.96 11.25
C ASP A 300 -37.86 4.23 11.20
N LEU A 301 -37.29 5.43 11.00
CA LEU A 301 -37.97 6.72 10.81
C LEU A 301 -37.61 7.35 9.46
#